data_AF-K9PIJ9-F1
#
_entry.id   AF-K9PIJ9-F1
#
_cell.length_a   1.000
_cell.length_b   1.000
_cell.length_c   1.000
_cell.angle_alpha   90.00
_cell.angle_beta   90.00
_cell.angle_gamma   90.00
#
_symmetry.space_group_name_H-M   'P 1'
#
loop_
_entity.id
_entity.type
_entity.pdbx_description
1 polymer ?
#
loop_
_entity_poly.entity_id
_entity_poly.type
_entity_poly.pdbx_seq_one_letter_code
_entity_poly.pdbx_strand_id
1 'polypeptide(L)'
;MNPIPDSFEHWRKKISSDWHNIVEPEVDDNYQPLDDEEKLRWLRDIDHRHLMAMPNKLPGKVSETILQEFIAILQEYKKLQQVKAPHYSLYTVEDLRFKIANVIEDIADIYNAMCDPNEQAGFYYKQASFYYHQAIQAHTEKGSAETAKCCRQKLTQLRLNLELNVNLAIEYLLITLESLSPDTLESVENLIDLGEIYSAKGDEFEAEKYLLLAENKLKELGHNNPSSTELADSLMPIFVHNQSEEIQSDLNNVGTALIVRELYRRLYFALSQIYREKAVNEATKYLNLVDKMDGYEENKHLSEQMLSWLNSHFNF
;
A
#
# COMPACT_ATOMS: atom_id res chain seq x y z
N MET A 1 1.95 24.57 6.20
CA MET A 1 1.68 23.51 7.19
C MET A 1 2.21 22.21 6.62
N ASN A 2 3.13 21.54 7.31
CA ASN A 2 3.57 20.21 6.91
C ASN A 2 2.42 19.22 7.17
N PRO A 3 2.04 18.39 6.19
CA PRO A 3 1.03 17.36 6.43
C PRO A 3 1.54 16.36 7.46
N ILE A 4 0.66 15.95 8.35
CA ILE A 4 0.90 14.94 9.39
C ILE A 4 1.33 13.64 8.69
N PRO A 5 2.42 12.98 9.11
CA PRO A 5 2.79 11.66 8.61
C PRO A 5 1.59 10.73 8.82
N ASP A 6 1.14 10.06 7.76
CA ASP A 6 -0.02 9.14 7.71
C ASP A 6 -1.39 9.73 7.31
N SER A 7 -1.49 11.01 6.96
CA SER A 7 -2.70 11.51 6.28
C SER A 7 -2.80 11.03 4.83
N PHE A 8 -4.02 10.86 4.29
CA PHE A 8 -4.24 10.62 2.86
C PHE A 8 -3.55 11.68 2.00
N GLU A 9 -3.54 12.94 2.45
CA GLU A 9 -2.82 14.02 1.77
C GLU A 9 -1.29 13.88 1.88
N HIS A 10 -0.75 13.31 2.96
CA HIS A 10 0.65 12.93 3.06
C HIS A 10 0.99 11.83 2.04
N TRP A 11 0.21 10.76 1.96
CA TRP A 11 0.43 9.68 1.01
C TRP A 11 0.19 10.11 -0.43
N ARG A 12 -0.83 10.91 -0.72
CA ARG A 12 -1.07 11.49 -2.04
C ARG A 12 0.06 12.43 -2.45
N LYS A 13 0.62 13.21 -1.53
CA LYS A 13 1.73 14.12 -1.81
C LYS A 13 3.07 13.40 -1.90
N LYS A 14 3.28 12.32 -1.14
CA LYS A 14 4.42 11.40 -1.24
C LYS A 14 4.38 10.61 -2.54
N ILE A 15 3.24 10.00 -2.85
CA ILE A 15 2.99 9.36 -4.15
C ILE A 15 3.11 10.38 -5.27
N SER A 16 2.56 11.59 -5.15
CA SER A 16 2.72 12.64 -6.16
C SER A 16 4.17 13.11 -6.28
N SER A 17 4.94 13.18 -5.19
CA SER A 17 6.37 13.55 -5.26
C SER A 17 7.20 12.42 -5.83
N ASP A 18 6.89 11.17 -5.51
CA ASP A 18 7.53 9.98 -6.08
C ASP A 18 7.13 9.79 -7.55
N TRP A 19 5.90 10.19 -7.91
CA TRP A 19 5.36 10.22 -9.28
C TRP A 19 5.96 11.37 -10.10
N HIS A 20 6.29 12.51 -9.48
CA HIS A 20 7.00 13.63 -10.12
C HIS A 20 8.53 13.50 -10.04
N ASN A 21 9.09 12.64 -9.19
CA ASN A 21 10.51 12.28 -9.19
C ASN A 21 10.84 11.16 -10.20
N ILE A 22 9.84 10.68 -10.95
CA ILE A 22 9.98 9.92 -12.20
C ILE A 22 9.79 10.87 -13.42
N VAL A 23 9.89 12.19 -13.22
CA VAL A 23 10.14 13.11 -14.33
C VAL A 23 11.55 12.85 -14.84
N GLU A 24 11.71 12.91 -16.17
CA GLU A 24 13.01 12.84 -16.85
C GLU A 24 14.07 13.56 -16.02
N PRO A 25 15.26 12.96 -15.79
CA PRO A 25 16.26 13.56 -14.91
C PRO A 25 16.46 15.02 -15.30
N GLU A 26 16.34 15.93 -14.32
CA GLU A 26 16.58 17.36 -14.53
C GLU A 26 17.89 17.49 -15.30
N VAL A 27 17.80 18.13 -16.47
CA VAL A 27 18.96 18.46 -17.28
C VAL A 27 19.79 19.42 -16.42
N ASP A 28 20.86 18.91 -15.83
CA ASP A 28 21.84 19.77 -15.17
C ASP A 28 22.52 20.59 -16.26
N ASP A 29 22.12 21.86 -16.38
CA ASP A 29 22.65 22.82 -17.34
C ASP A 29 24.17 23.06 -17.17
N ASN A 30 24.81 22.51 -16.12
CA ASN A 30 26.25 22.53 -15.91
C ASN A 30 26.99 21.28 -16.44
N TYR A 31 26.34 20.42 -17.23
CA TYR A 31 26.99 19.21 -17.75
C TYR A 31 28.13 19.58 -18.72
N GLN A 32 29.38 19.36 -18.30
CA GLN A 32 30.50 19.35 -19.23
C GLN A 32 30.29 18.19 -20.23
N PRO A 33 30.50 18.42 -21.54
CA PRO A 33 30.35 17.36 -22.52
C PRO A 33 31.38 16.26 -22.24
N LEU A 34 30.91 15.12 -21.76
CA LEU A 34 31.73 13.93 -21.55
C LEU A 34 32.32 13.47 -22.89
N ASP A 35 33.59 13.12 -22.91
CA ASP A 35 34.19 12.48 -24.08
C ASP A 35 33.72 11.01 -24.22
N ASP A 36 33.96 10.40 -25.38
CA ASP A 36 33.51 9.02 -25.64
C ASP A 36 34.22 8.00 -24.73
N GLU A 37 35.42 8.29 -24.23
CA GLU A 37 36.15 7.40 -23.32
C GLU A 37 35.53 7.42 -21.92
N GLU A 38 35.15 8.60 -21.42
CA GLU A 38 34.42 8.79 -20.16
C GLU A 38 33.05 8.10 -20.22
N LYS A 39 32.31 8.28 -21.31
CA LYS A 39 31.03 7.59 -21.53
C LYS A 39 31.18 6.07 -21.56
N LEU A 40 32.25 5.56 -22.17
CA LEU A 40 32.53 4.12 -22.22
C LEU A 40 32.91 3.58 -20.83
N ARG A 41 33.71 4.32 -20.06
CA ARG A 41 34.03 3.97 -18.68
C ARG A 41 32.77 3.93 -17.82
N TRP A 42 31.90 4.94 -17.96
CA TRP A 42 30.63 5.00 -17.27
C TRP A 42 29.74 3.81 -17.64
N LEU A 43 29.57 3.52 -18.92
CA LEU A 43 28.82 2.35 -19.38
C LEU A 43 29.34 1.04 -18.78
N ARG A 44 30.66 0.84 -18.75
CA ARG A 44 31.29 -0.36 -18.18
C ARG A 44 31.04 -0.50 -16.69
N ASP A 45 31.02 0.63 -15.97
CA ASP A 45 30.71 0.65 -14.54
C ASP A 45 29.25 0.24 -14.29
N ILE A 46 28.31 0.81 -15.05
CA ILE A 46 26.89 0.43 -14.97
C ILE A 46 26.70 -1.06 -15.30
N ASP A 47 27.33 -1.56 -16.37
CA ASP A 47 27.29 -2.97 -16.78
C ASP A 47 27.83 -3.90 -15.69
N HIS A 48 28.93 -3.51 -15.05
CA HIS A 48 29.54 -4.28 -13.98
C HIS A 48 28.62 -4.36 -12.76
N ARG A 49 28.05 -3.23 -12.33
CA ARG A 49 27.10 -3.16 -11.22
C ARG A 49 25.86 -4.00 -11.49
N HIS A 50 25.29 -3.88 -12.69
CA HIS A 50 24.15 -4.68 -13.11
C HIS A 50 24.44 -6.18 -13.03
N LEU A 51 25.57 -6.62 -13.59
CA LEU A 51 25.99 -8.02 -13.55
C LEU A 51 26.17 -8.53 -12.11
N MET A 52 26.73 -7.71 -11.21
CA MET A 52 26.93 -8.07 -9.81
C MET A 52 25.62 -8.11 -9.01
N ALA A 53 24.63 -7.31 -9.40
CA ALA A 53 23.32 -7.28 -8.76
C ALA A 53 22.41 -8.44 -9.23
N MET A 54 22.59 -8.96 -10.45
CA MET A 54 21.73 -10.02 -11.03
C MET A 54 21.50 -11.25 -10.14
N PRO A 55 22.49 -11.84 -9.44
CA PRO A 55 22.24 -13.00 -8.58
C PRO A 55 21.31 -12.73 -7.39
N ASN A 56 21.12 -11.46 -7.02
CA ASN A 56 20.34 -11.05 -5.86
C ASN A 56 18.88 -10.73 -6.20
N LYS A 57 18.50 -10.73 -7.50
CA LYS A 57 17.10 -10.56 -7.92
C LYS A 57 16.24 -11.83 -7.73
N LEU A 58 16.86 -12.94 -7.36
CA LEU A 58 16.18 -14.23 -7.20
C LEU A 58 15.31 -14.26 -5.92
N PRO A 59 14.19 -15.02 -5.93
CA PRO A 59 13.35 -15.19 -4.73
C PRO A 59 14.18 -15.61 -3.50
N GLY A 60 13.89 -15.00 -2.35
CA GLY A 60 14.59 -15.23 -1.09
C GLY A 60 15.89 -14.44 -0.88
N LYS A 61 16.35 -13.66 -1.88
CA LYS A 61 17.48 -12.72 -1.75
C LYS A 61 17.10 -11.27 -2.02
N VAL A 62 15.90 -11.04 -2.53
CA VAL A 62 15.38 -9.70 -2.79
C VAL A 62 15.24 -8.91 -1.49
N SER A 63 15.58 -7.64 -1.56
CA SER A 63 15.43 -6.68 -0.47
C SER A 63 15.29 -5.27 -1.06
N GLU A 64 14.81 -4.33 -0.26
CA GLU A 64 14.70 -2.93 -0.66
C GLU A 64 16.05 -2.36 -1.15
N THR A 65 17.16 -2.75 -0.53
CA THR A 65 18.51 -2.34 -0.96
C THR A 65 18.84 -2.81 -2.38
N ILE A 66 18.45 -4.04 -2.74
CA ILE A 66 18.67 -4.56 -4.09
C ILE A 66 17.77 -3.83 -5.10
N LEU A 67 16.51 -3.59 -4.73
CA LEU A 67 15.59 -2.82 -5.56
C LEU A 67 16.14 -1.40 -5.85
N GLN A 68 16.64 -0.71 -4.82
CA GLN A 68 17.24 0.62 -4.95
C GLN A 68 18.47 0.61 -5.89
N GLU A 69 19.30 -0.42 -5.83
CA GLU A 69 20.45 -0.55 -6.74
C GLU A 69 20.01 -0.70 -8.20
N PHE A 70 19.00 -1.52 -8.50
CA PHE A 70 18.47 -1.64 -9.85
C PHE A 70 17.81 -0.34 -10.36
N ILE A 71 17.13 0.40 -9.48
CA ILE A 71 16.59 1.73 -9.81
C ILE A 71 17.72 2.71 -10.13
N ALA A 72 18.79 2.72 -9.34
CA ALA A 72 19.97 3.56 -9.59
C ALA A 72 20.64 3.22 -10.93
N ILE A 73 20.83 1.94 -11.22
CA ILE A 73 21.35 1.44 -12.51
C ILE A 73 20.47 1.92 -13.68
N LEU A 74 19.13 1.81 -13.55
CA LEU A 74 18.20 2.28 -14.58
C LEU A 74 18.33 3.79 -14.83
N GLN A 75 18.44 4.58 -13.75
CA GLN A 75 18.61 6.02 -13.84
C GLN A 75 19.93 6.39 -14.53
N GLU A 76 21.02 5.69 -14.24
CA GLU A 76 22.32 5.93 -14.89
C GLU A 76 22.31 5.59 -16.37
N TYR A 77 21.70 4.47 -16.78
CA TYR A 77 21.51 4.18 -18.21
C TYR A 77 20.69 5.25 -18.92
N LYS A 78 19.61 5.76 -18.29
CA LYS A 78 18.79 6.84 -18.85
C LYS A 78 19.58 8.14 -18.98
N LYS A 79 20.39 8.50 -17.98
CA LYS A 79 21.30 9.65 -18.05
C LYS A 79 22.31 9.49 -19.20
N LEU A 80 22.93 8.32 -19.33
CA LEU A 80 23.84 8.03 -20.45
C LEU A 80 23.13 8.14 -21.81
N GLN A 81 21.86 7.74 -21.88
CA GLN A 81 21.05 7.88 -23.10
C GLN A 81 20.81 9.36 -23.47
N GLN A 82 20.57 10.23 -22.48
CA GLN A 82 20.38 11.68 -22.70
C GLN A 82 21.67 12.35 -23.20
N VAL A 83 22.82 11.99 -22.63
CA VAL A 83 24.14 12.55 -23.04
C VAL A 83 24.65 11.96 -24.37
N LYS A 84 23.84 11.10 -25.01
CA LYS A 84 24.12 10.28 -26.20
C LYS A 84 25.19 9.23 -25.93
N ALA A 85 24.85 7.98 -26.30
CA ALA A 85 25.73 6.82 -26.17
C ALA A 85 27.13 7.06 -26.77
N PRO A 86 28.18 6.43 -26.22
CA PRO A 86 29.53 6.54 -26.75
C PRO A 86 29.57 6.08 -28.21
N HIS A 87 30.32 6.79 -29.05
CA HIS A 87 30.48 6.44 -30.46
C HIS A 87 31.52 5.31 -30.62
N TYR A 88 31.12 4.08 -30.33
CA TYR A 88 32.01 2.91 -30.33
C TYR A 88 31.47 1.78 -31.20
N SER A 89 32.32 1.14 -31.99
CA SER A 89 31.90 0.15 -33.02
C SER A 89 31.18 -1.08 -32.47
N LEU A 90 31.43 -1.42 -31.20
CA LEU A 90 30.81 -2.56 -30.52
C LEU A 90 29.60 -2.15 -29.68
N TYR A 91 29.18 -0.87 -29.72
CA TYR A 91 28.10 -0.37 -28.90
C TYR A 91 27.20 0.61 -29.66
N THR A 92 25.94 0.24 -29.81
CA THR A 92 24.94 1.05 -30.50
C THR A 92 23.96 1.70 -29.51
N VAL A 93 23.24 2.73 -29.96
CA VAL A 93 22.14 3.32 -29.17
C VAL A 93 21.06 2.26 -28.91
N GLU A 94 20.89 1.32 -29.82
CA GLU A 94 20.01 0.18 -29.73
C GLU A 94 20.44 -0.81 -28.63
N ASP A 95 21.75 -0.98 -28.41
CA ASP A 95 22.28 -1.79 -27.30
C ASP A 95 21.99 -1.13 -25.95
N LEU A 96 22.12 0.21 -25.86
CA LEU A 96 21.75 0.96 -24.66
C LEU A 96 20.27 0.82 -24.33
N ARG A 97 19.40 0.98 -25.34
CA ARG A 97 17.95 0.78 -25.18
C ARG A 97 17.62 -0.65 -24.74
N PHE A 98 18.36 -1.64 -25.21
CA PHE A 98 18.18 -3.02 -24.80
C PHE A 98 18.56 -3.24 -23.33
N LYS A 99 19.69 -2.67 -22.89
CA LYS A 99 20.11 -2.72 -21.48
C LYS A 99 19.08 -2.06 -20.58
N ILE A 100 18.53 -0.90 -20.98
CA ILE A 100 17.44 -0.23 -20.28
C ILE A 100 16.22 -1.15 -20.16
N ALA A 101 15.79 -1.77 -21.27
CA ALA A 101 14.64 -2.68 -21.25
C ALA A 101 14.86 -3.88 -20.31
N ASN A 102 16.05 -4.48 -20.32
CA ASN A 102 16.39 -5.59 -19.43
C ASN A 102 16.37 -5.18 -17.95
N VAL A 103 16.90 -4.00 -17.61
CA VAL A 103 16.86 -3.51 -16.21
C VAL A 103 15.42 -3.20 -15.77
N ILE A 104 14.57 -2.68 -16.65
CA ILE A 104 13.14 -2.49 -16.38
C ILE A 104 12.47 -3.84 -16.10
N GLU A 105 12.77 -4.88 -16.89
CA GLU A 105 12.28 -6.24 -16.62
C GLU A 105 12.81 -6.77 -15.27
N ASP A 106 14.08 -6.56 -14.96
CA ASP A 106 14.68 -7.01 -13.70
C ASP A 106 14.04 -6.33 -12.48
N ILE A 107 13.70 -5.04 -12.57
CA ILE A 107 12.94 -4.33 -11.53
C ILE A 107 11.55 -4.95 -11.37
N ALA A 108 10.88 -5.30 -12.47
CA ALA A 108 9.59 -5.98 -12.43
C ALA A 108 9.69 -7.36 -11.74
N ASP A 109 10.74 -8.13 -12.05
CA ASP A 109 11.03 -9.41 -11.42
C ASP A 109 11.25 -9.26 -9.91
N ILE A 110 11.98 -8.23 -9.47
CA ILE A 110 12.23 -7.93 -8.04
C ILE A 110 10.93 -7.60 -7.33
N TYR A 111 10.11 -6.69 -7.88
CA TYR A 111 8.82 -6.35 -7.29
C TYR A 111 7.89 -7.57 -7.22
N ASN A 112 7.86 -8.41 -8.26
CA ASN A 112 7.10 -9.65 -8.25
C ASN A 112 7.57 -10.61 -7.16
N ALA A 113 8.89 -10.72 -6.92
CA ALA A 113 9.43 -11.55 -5.84
C ALA A 113 9.18 -10.95 -4.44
N MET A 114 8.98 -9.63 -4.34
CA MET A 114 8.62 -8.93 -3.10
C MET A 114 7.10 -8.91 -2.83
N CYS A 115 6.27 -9.39 -3.75
CA CYS A 115 4.84 -9.55 -3.51
C CYS A 115 4.60 -10.58 -2.39
N ASP A 116 4.47 -10.09 -1.16
CA ASP A 116 4.03 -10.88 -0.01
C ASP A 116 2.52 -11.14 -0.10
N PRO A 117 2.04 -12.38 0.08
CA PRO A 117 0.61 -12.70 0.15
C PRO A 117 -0.16 -11.99 1.29
N ASN A 118 0.48 -11.52 2.36
CA ASN A 118 -0.21 -11.22 3.62
C ASN A 118 -0.38 -9.73 3.99
N GLU A 119 0.47 -8.80 3.53
CA GLU A 119 0.38 -7.40 4.03
C GLU A 119 0.63 -6.29 2.99
N GLN A 120 1.37 -6.55 1.90
CA GLN A 120 1.74 -5.51 0.91
C GLN A 120 1.50 -5.92 -0.55
N ALA A 121 0.74 -7.01 -0.76
CA ALA A 121 0.42 -7.56 -2.08
C ALA A 121 -0.02 -6.48 -3.07
N GLY A 122 -0.88 -5.56 -2.63
CA GLY A 122 -1.44 -4.51 -3.49
C GLY A 122 -0.43 -3.47 -4.00
N PHE A 123 0.60 -3.12 -3.23
CA PHE A 123 1.59 -2.11 -3.64
C PHE A 123 2.61 -2.73 -4.60
N TYR A 124 3.29 -3.81 -4.20
CA TYR A 124 4.31 -4.45 -5.02
C TYR A 124 3.75 -5.04 -6.31
N TYR A 125 2.50 -5.55 -6.28
CA TYR A 125 1.81 -5.98 -7.50
C TYR A 125 1.64 -4.83 -8.50
N LYS A 126 1.19 -3.65 -8.04
CA LYS A 126 1.00 -2.49 -8.91
C LYS A 126 2.32 -2.06 -9.53
N GLN A 127 3.41 -2.05 -8.76
CA GLN A 127 4.75 -1.72 -9.25
C GLN A 127 5.26 -2.77 -10.25
N ALA A 128 5.19 -4.07 -9.92
CA ALA A 128 5.59 -5.14 -10.83
C ALA A 128 4.82 -5.07 -12.16
N SER A 129 3.49 -4.89 -12.09
CA SER A 129 2.63 -4.75 -13.27
C SER A 129 3.05 -3.55 -14.14
N PHE A 130 3.32 -2.40 -13.52
CA PHE A 130 3.78 -1.20 -14.20
C PHE A 130 5.10 -1.42 -14.95
N TYR A 131 6.12 -1.96 -14.28
CA TYR A 131 7.42 -2.23 -14.89
C TYR A 131 7.34 -3.32 -15.97
N TYR A 132 6.53 -4.37 -15.80
CA TYR A 132 6.29 -5.34 -16.88
C TYR A 132 5.64 -4.69 -18.10
N HIS A 133 4.69 -3.77 -17.93
CA HIS A 133 4.10 -3.02 -19.03
C HIS A 133 5.15 -2.16 -19.78
N GLN A 134 6.02 -1.47 -19.05
CA GLN A 134 7.13 -0.73 -19.67
C GLN A 134 8.11 -1.64 -20.41
N ALA A 135 8.49 -2.77 -19.82
CA ALA A 135 9.38 -3.74 -20.46
C ALA A 135 8.78 -4.31 -21.74
N ILE A 136 7.48 -4.65 -21.73
CA ILE A 136 6.76 -5.12 -22.92
C ILE A 136 6.81 -4.07 -24.03
N GLN A 137 6.54 -2.80 -23.69
CA GLN A 137 6.58 -1.71 -24.66
C GLN A 137 7.99 -1.57 -25.25
N ALA A 138 9.02 -1.47 -24.41
CA ALA A 138 10.41 -1.30 -24.83
C ALA A 138 10.90 -2.46 -25.72
N HIS A 139 10.55 -3.71 -25.39
CA HIS A 139 10.91 -4.87 -26.22
C HIS A 139 10.12 -4.94 -27.53
N THR A 140 8.85 -4.49 -27.54
CA THR A 140 8.02 -4.45 -28.75
C THR A 140 8.52 -3.42 -29.75
N GLU A 141 8.87 -2.21 -29.28
CA GLU A 141 9.44 -1.13 -30.10
C GLU A 141 10.77 -1.55 -30.77
N LYS A 142 11.50 -2.50 -30.15
CA LYS A 142 12.76 -3.06 -30.67
C LYS A 142 12.56 -4.26 -31.62
N GLY A 143 11.33 -4.75 -31.80
CA GLY A 143 11.07 -5.96 -32.57
C GLY A 143 11.54 -7.26 -31.90
N SER A 144 11.83 -7.25 -30.59
CA SER A 144 12.13 -8.44 -29.80
C SER A 144 10.83 -9.09 -29.33
N ALA A 145 10.10 -9.71 -30.25
CA ALA A 145 8.77 -10.27 -30.01
C ALA A 145 8.78 -11.39 -28.94
N GLU A 146 9.83 -12.19 -28.90
CA GLU A 146 9.99 -13.30 -27.95
C GLU A 146 10.13 -12.80 -26.50
N THR A 147 10.97 -11.79 -26.24
CA THR A 147 11.15 -11.25 -24.88
C THR A 147 9.91 -10.48 -24.43
N ALA A 148 9.27 -9.73 -25.32
CA ALA A 148 7.98 -9.10 -25.04
C ALA A 148 6.90 -10.15 -24.69
N LYS A 149 6.90 -11.31 -25.37
CA LYS A 149 6.01 -12.43 -25.06
C LYS A 149 6.31 -13.04 -23.69
N CYS A 150 7.58 -13.24 -23.34
CA CYS A 150 7.98 -13.71 -22.00
C CYS A 150 7.50 -12.75 -20.90
N CYS A 151 7.68 -11.44 -21.07
CA CYS A 151 7.19 -10.43 -20.14
C CYS A 151 5.66 -10.48 -19.98
N ARG A 152 4.90 -10.68 -21.08
CA ARG A 152 3.45 -10.86 -21.02
C ARG A 152 3.06 -12.11 -20.23
N GLN A 153 3.77 -13.22 -20.40
CA GLN A 153 3.52 -14.45 -19.65
C GLN A 153 3.78 -14.25 -18.15
N LYS A 154 4.88 -13.58 -17.78
CA LYS A 154 5.18 -13.23 -16.39
C LYS A 154 4.09 -12.32 -15.79
N LEU A 155 3.61 -11.33 -16.53
CA LEU A 155 2.50 -10.46 -16.12
C LEU A 155 1.20 -11.25 -15.92
N THR A 156 0.89 -12.19 -16.80
CA THR A 156 -0.27 -13.09 -16.63
C THR A 156 -0.09 -13.97 -15.39
N GLN A 157 1.10 -14.51 -15.15
CA GLN A 157 1.37 -15.31 -13.94
C GLN A 157 1.23 -14.48 -12.66
N LEU A 158 1.74 -13.24 -12.65
CA LEU A 158 1.58 -12.30 -11.55
C LEU A 158 0.09 -12.04 -11.24
N ARG A 159 -0.74 -11.86 -12.28
CA ARG A 159 -2.20 -11.72 -12.15
C ARG A 159 -2.85 -12.97 -11.54
N LEU A 160 -2.51 -14.15 -12.06
CA LEU A 160 -3.04 -15.42 -11.57
C LEU A 160 -2.63 -15.67 -10.11
N ASN A 161 -1.39 -15.31 -9.73
CA ASN A 161 -0.93 -15.42 -8.34
C ASN A 161 -1.69 -14.46 -7.41
N LEU A 162 -1.97 -13.23 -7.85
CA LEU A 162 -2.81 -12.30 -7.09
C LEU A 162 -4.22 -12.87 -6.93
N GLU A 163 -4.84 -13.35 -8.00
CA GLU A 163 -6.17 -13.97 -7.94
C GLU A 163 -6.18 -15.21 -7.03
N LEU A 164 -5.16 -16.06 -7.10
CA LEU A 164 -5.01 -17.22 -6.22
C LEU A 164 -4.86 -16.80 -4.76
N ASN A 165 -4.00 -15.82 -4.46
CA ASN A 165 -3.81 -15.32 -3.09
C ASN A 165 -5.09 -14.70 -2.53
N VAL A 166 -5.81 -13.92 -3.34
CA VAL A 166 -7.12 -13.35 -2.97
C VAL A 166 -8.14 -14.46 -2.69
N ASN A 167 -8.19 -15.50 -3.53
CA ASN A 167 -9.09 -16.64 -3.32
C ASN A 167 -8.71 -17.46 -2.06
N LEU A 168 -7.42 -17.67 -1.80
CA LEU A 168 -6.94 -18.34 -0.59
C LEU A 168 -7.24 -17.54 0.67
N ALA A 169 -7.11 -16.22 0.62
CA ALA A 169 -7.48 -15.33 1.73
C ALA A 169 -8.99 -15.38 2.00
N ILE A 170 -9.83 -15.38 0.95
CA ILE A 170 -11.28 -15.59 1.10
C ILE A 170 -11.56 -16.96 1.75
N GLU A 171 -10.93 -18.03 1.26
CA GLU A 171 -11.10 -19.38 1.81
C GLU A 171 -10.69 -19.45 3.28
N TYR A 172 -9.55 -18.87 3.64
CA TYR A 172 -9.08 -18.78 5.01
C TYR A 172 -10.07 -18.01 5.90
N LEU A 173 -10.53 -16.83 5.47
CA LEU A 173 -11.48 -16.02 6.22
C LEU A 173 -12.80 -16.76 6.43
N LEU A 174 -13.31 -17.48 5.42
CA LEU A 174 -14.51 -18.31 5.53
C LEU A 174 -14.32 -19.46 6.54
N ILE A 175 -13.21 -20.20 6.46
CA ILE A 175 -12.90 -21.28 7.41
C ILE A 175 -12.77 -20.73 8.83
N THR A 176 -12.08 -19.61 9.00
CA THR A 176 -11.95 -18.94 10.29
C THR A 176 -13.33 -18.52 10.80
N LEU A 177 -14.19 -17.94 9.96
CA LEU A 177 -15.54 -17.52 10.32
C LEU A 177 -16.42 -18.70 10.77
N GLU A 178 -16.27 -19.87 10.15
CA GLU A 178 -16.95 -21.11 10.56
C GLU A 178 -16.49 -21.63 11.93
N SER A 179 -15.23 -21.36 12.30
CA SER A 179 -14.65 -21.79 13.58
C SER A 179 -14.89 -20.81 14.74
N LEU A 180 -15.17 -19.54 14.43
CA LEU A 180 -15.44 -18.51 15.41
C LEU A 180 -16.85 -18.67 15.99
N SER A 181 -16.99 -18.36 17.28
CA SER A 181 -18.33 -18.19 17.85
C SER A 181 -19.02 -17.03 17.11
N PRO A 182 -20.28 -17.20 16.67
CA PRO A 182 -20.96 -16.15 15.94
C PRO A 182 -21.05 -14.88 16.78
N ASP A 183 -21.16 -14.93 18.11
CA ASP A 183 -21.44 -13.73 18.88
C ASP A 183 -20.18 -13.02 19.42
N THR A 184 -19.16 -12.84 18.57
CA THR A 184 -17.89 -12.18 18.94
C THR A 184 -17.52 -11.04 18.01
N LEU A 185 -16.78 -10.04 18.53
CA LEU A 185 -16.19 -8.97 17.73
C LEU A 185 -15.20 -9.49 16.68
N GLU A 186 -14.48 -10.57 16.99
CA GLU A 186 -13.58 -11.24 16.03
C GLU A 186 -14.35 -11.78 14.81
N SER A 187 -15.56 -12.29 15.01
CA SER A 187 -16.42 -12.71 13.89
C SER A 187 -16.89 -11.54 13.03
N VAL A 188 -17.08 -10.35 13.64
CA VAL A 188 -17.44 -9.12 12.92
C VAL A 188 -16.26 -8.62 12.11
N GLU A 189 -15.07 -8.60 12.71
CA GLU A 189 -13.84 -8.19 12.02
C GLU A 189 -13.60 -9.07 10.79
N ASN A 190 -13.72 -10.38 10.93
CA ASN A 190 -13.57 -11.33 9.82
C ASN A 190 -14.63 -11.10 8.70
N LEU A 191 -15.87 -10.73 9.06
CA LEU A 191 -16.88 -10.33 8.08
C LEU A 191 -16.51 -9.03 7.34
N ILE A 192 -15.91 -8.06 8.03
CA ILE A 192 -15.43 -6.82 7.40
C ILE A 192 -14.26 -7.13 6.45
N ASP A 193 -13.32 -7.98 6.86
CA ASP A 193 -12.20 -8.43 6.03
C ASP A 193 -12.69 -9.12 4.74
N LEU A 194 -13.72 -9.98 4.85
CA LEU A 194 -14.40 -10.57 3.70
C LEU A 194 -15.01 -9.49 2.79
N GLY A 195 -15.70 -8.51 3.38
CA GLY A 195 -16.26 -7.39 2.63
C GLY A 195 -15.21 -6.60 1.84
N GLU A 196 -14.11 -6.25 2.49
CA GLU A 196 -12.99 -5.50 1.89
C GLU A 196 -12.30 -6.29 0.78
N ILE A 197 -12.08 -7.60 0.97
CA ILE A 197 -11.40 -8.43 -0.04
C ILE A 197 -12.27 -8.70 -1.26
N TYR A 198 -13.58 -8.90 -1.09
CA TYR A 198 -14.52 -9.00 -2.22
C TYR A 198 -14.60 -7.67 -2.98
N SER A 199 -14.59 -6.53 -2.27
CA SER A 199 -14.56 -5.20 -2.88
C SER A 199 -13.27 -5.00 -3.70
N ALA A 200 -12.11 -5.41 -3.16
CA ALA A 200 -10.83 -5.34 -3.86
C ALA A 200 -10.78 -6.23 -5.12
N LYS A 201 -11.53 -7.33 -5.13
CA LYS A 201 -11.73 -8.22 -6.29
C LYS A 201 -12.70 -7.65 -7.33
N GLY A 202 -13.42 -6.57 -7.00
CA GLY A 202 -14.47 -5.98 -7.83
C GLY A 202 -15.82 -6.70 -7.72
N ASP A 203 -15.99 -7.61 -6.76
CA ASP A 203 -17.27 -8.24 -6.46
C ASP A 203 -18.02 -7.43 -5.41
N GLU A 204 -18.56 -6.30 -5.85
CA GLU A 204 -19.25 -5.37 -4.95
C GLU A 204 -20.52 -5.94 -4.34
N PHE A 205 -21.12 -6.97 -4.94
CA PHE A 205 -22.32 -7.62 -4.42
C PHE A 205 -22.00 -8.47 -3.18
N GLU A 206 -21.00 -9.35 -3.27
CA GLU A 206 -20.56 -10.12 -2.10
C GLU A 206 -19.93 -9.19 -1.05
N ALA A 207 -19.19 -8.15 -1.46
CA ALA A 207 -18.64 -7.17 -0.55
C ALA A 207 -19.72 -6.49 0.32
N GLU A 208 -20.76 -5.95 -0.33
CA GLU A 208 -21.88 -5.29 0.34
C GLU A 208 -22.61 -6.23 1.30
N LYS A 209 -22.84 -7.48 0.89
CA LYS A 209 -23.48 -8.51 1.71
C LYS A 209 -22.71 -8.77 3.01
N TYR A 210 -21.38 -8.96 2.95
CA TYR A 210 -20.57 -9.21 4.15
C TYR A 210 -20.49 -7.99 5.07
N LEU A 211 -20.36 -6.78 4.51
CA LEU A 211 -20.31 -5.54 5.29
C LEU A 211 -21.65 -5.24 6.00
N LEU A 212 -22.79 -5.43 5.31
CA LEU A 212 -24.10 -5.26 5.94
C LEU A 212 -24.37 -6.33 7.00
N LEU A 213 -23.88 -7.56 6.79
CA LEU A 213 -23.94 -8.61 7.80
C LEU A 213 -23.13 -8.22 9.04
N ALA A 214 -21.91 -7.70 8.87
CA ALA A 214 -21.09 -7.19 9.98
C ALA A 214 -21.79 -6.05 10.74
N GLU A 215 -22.43 -5.12 10.03
CA GLU A 215 -23.15 -3.99 10.66
C GLU A 215 -24.32 -4.48 11.52
N ASN A 216 -25.14 -5.40 10.98
CA ASN A 216 -26.25 -5.97 11.72
C ASN A 216 -25.76 -6.72 12.97
N LYS A 217 -24.64 -7.41 12.84
CA LYS A 217 -24.07 -8.21 13.92
C LYS A 217 -23.51 -7.35 15.06
N LEU A 218 -22.86 -6.23 14.74
CA LEU A 218 -22.49 -5.23 15.76
C LEU A 218 -23.72 -4.75 16.54
N LYS A 219 -24.83 -4.48 15.86
CA LYS A 219 -26.09 -4.06 16.49
C LYS A 219 -26.70 -5.17 17.35
N GLU A 220 -26.69 -6.42 16.89
CA GLU A 220 -27.19 -7.58 17.63
C GLU A 220 -26.39 -7.85 18.91
N LEU A 221 -25.07 -7.64 18.87
CA LEU A 221 -24.20 -7.70 20.05
C LEU A 221 -24.39 -6.53 21.03
N GLY A 222 -25.24 -5.55 20.69
CA GLY A 222 -25.45 -4.35 21.49
C GLY A 222 -24.34 -3.31 21.36
N HIS A 223 -23.44 -3.47 20.38
CA HIS A 223 -22.36 -2.53 20.11
C HIS A 223 -22.82 -1.48 19.10
N ASN A 224 -23.26 -0.33 19.61
CA ASN A 224 -23.47 0.87 18.79
C ASN A 224 -22.14 1.57 18.50
N ASN A 225 -22.08 2.38 17.44
CA ASN A 225 -20.91 3.21 17.16
C ASN A 225 -20.69 4.21 18.31
N PRO A 226 -19.61 4.08 19.11
CA PRO A 226 -19.42 4.94 20.26
C PRO A 226 -18.94 6.32 19.82
N SER A 227 -19.65 7.34 20.30
CA SER A 227 -19.28 8.74 20.14
C SER A 227 -17.96 9.05 20.86
N SER A 228 -17.27 10.12 20.44
CA SER A 228 -16.04 10.53 21.12
C SER A 228 -16.27 10.94 22.58
N THR A 229 -17.47 11.44 22.89
CA THR A 229 -17.90 11.74 24.26
C THR A 229 -18.07 10.47 25.10
N GLU A 230 -18.71 9.42 24.57
CA GLU A 230 -18.86 8.14 25.29
C GLU A 230 -17.50 7.47 25.54
N LEU A 231 -16.56 7.59 24.60
CA LEU A 231 -15.18 7.11 24.79
C LEU A 231 -14.46 7.90 25.88
N ALA A 232 -14.59 9.23 25.88
CA ALA A 232 -14.00 10.10 26.88
C ALA A 232 -14.58 9.83 28.28
N ASP A 233 -15.91 9.70 28.38
CA ASP A 233 -16.61 9.36 29.63
C ASP A 233 -16.21 7.97 30.14
N SER A 234 -15.96 7.00 29.25
CA SER A 234 -15.48 5.66 29.63
C SER A 234 -14.03 5.65 30.11
N LEU A 235 -13.23 6.64 29.71
CA LEU A 235 -11.85 6.80 30.18
C LEU A 235 -11.76 7.47 31.56
N MET A 236 -12.75 8.30 31.93
CA MET A 236 -12.76 9.03 33.20
C MET A 236 -12.64 8.16 34.46
N PRO A 237 -13.33 7.01 34.60
CA PRO A 237 -13.18 6.10 35.73
C PRO A 237 -11.74 5.59 35.92
N ILE A 238 -11.04 5.27 34.82
CA ILE A 238 -9.63 4.82 34.84
C ILE A 238 -8.72 5.89 35.44
N PHE A 239 -9.05 7.15 35.22
CA PHE A 239 -8.30 8.29 35.74
C PHE A 239 -8.58 8.61 37.21
N VAL A 240 -9.69 8.13 37.77
CA VAL A 240 -10.15 8.44 39.15
C VAL A 240 -9.89 7.28 40.12
N HIS A 241 -9.88 6.03 39.65
CA HIS A 241 -9.72 4.85 40.49
C HIS A 241 -8.23 4.50 40.71
N ASN A 242 -7.83 4.36 41.98
CA ASN A 242 -6.50 3.92 42.43
C ASN A 242 -6.45 2.44 42.89
N GLN A 243 -7.50 1.65 42.61
CA GLN A 243 -7.60 0.24 43.03
C GLN A 243 -7.58 -0.70 41.83
N SER A 244 -6.78 -1.77 41.91
CA SER A 244 -6.31 -2.54 40.75
C SER A 244 -7.35 -3.36 39.99
N GLU A 245 -8.42 -3.84 40.64
CA GLU A 245 -9.39 -4.73 39.99
C GLU A 245 -10.47 -3.96 39.19
N GLU A 246 -10.93 -2.80 39.68
CA GLU A 246 -11.90 -1.94 38.97
C GLU A 246 -11.28 -1.31 37.71
N ILE A 247 -10.00 -0.90 37.80
CA ILE A 247 -9.24 -0.35 36.66
C ILE A 247 -9.16 -1.36 35.50
N GLN A 248 -8.98 -2.65 35.80
CA GLN A 248 -8.85 -3.68 34.76
C GLN A 248 -10.16 -3.84 33.97
N SER A 249 -11.31 -3.81 34.66
CA SER A 249 -12.63 -3.87 34.02
C SER A 249 -12.88 -2.65 33.15
N ASP A 250 -12.54 -1.45 33.66
CA ASP A 250 -12.75 -0.20 32.92
C ASP A 250 -11.83 -0.11 31.70
N LEU A 251 -10.57 -0.55 31.80
CA LEU A 251 -9.65 -0.64 30.66
C LEU A 251 -10.17 -1.58 29.58
N ASN A 252 -10.75 -2.72 29.96
CA ASN A 252 -11.34 -3.66 29.00
C ASN A 252 -12.55 -3.05 28.29
N ASN A 253 -13.39 -2.30 29.02
CA ASN A 253 -14.56 -1.62 28.45
C ASN A 253 -14.15 -0.54 27.44
N VAL A 254 -13.16 0.29 27.77
CA VAL A 254 -12.60 1.29 26.85
C VAL A 254 -11.94 0.63 25.64
N GLY A 255 -11.14 -0.40 25.85
CA GLY A 255 -10.51 -1.17 24.77
C GLY A 255 -11.54 -1.74 23.80
N THR A 256 -12.64 -2.29 24.33
CA THR A 256 -13.76 -2.80 23.53
C THR A 256 -14.43 -1.70 22.73
N ALA A 257 -14.69 -0.54 23.35
CA ALA A 257 -15.31 0.59 22.66
C ALA A 257 -14.42 1.16 21.53
N LEU A 258 -13.10 1.21 21.74
CA LEU A 258 -12.14 1.62 20.70
C LEU A 258 -12.12 0.64 19.52
N ILE A 259 -12.11 -0.68 19.80
CA ILE A 259 -12.20 -1.71 18.76
C ILE A 259 -13.50 -1.55 17.97
N VAL A 260 -14.64 -1.44 18.66
CA VAL A 260 -15.94 -1.25 18.01
C VAL A 260 -15.95 0.00 17.13
N ARG A 261 -15.38 1.12 17.58
CA ARG A 261 -15.27 2.34 16.78
C ARG A 261 -14.46 2.11 15.51
N GLU A 262 -13.32 1.44 15.61
CA GLU A 262 -12.48 1.15 14.44
C GLU A 262 -13.21 0.24 13.45
N LEU A 263 -13.92 -0.79 13.94
CA LEU A 263 -14.74 -1.65 13.08
C LEU A 263 -15.82 -0.86 12.34
N TYR A 264 -16.52 0.06 13.02
CA TYR A 264 -17.49 0.95 12.37
C TYR A 264 -16.83 1.88 11.35
N ARG A 265 -15.64 2.41 11.65
CA ARG A 265 -14.87 3.26 10.71
C ARG A 265 -14.54 2.51 9.42
N ARG A 266 -13.92 1.33 9.55
CA ARG A 266 -13.58 0.46 8.40
C ARG A 266 -14.82 0.10 7.59
N LEU A 267 -15.87 -0.36 8.28
CA LEU A 267 -17.14 -0.75 7.66
C LEU A 267 -17.80 0.40 6.88
N TYR A 268 -17.93 1.58 7.49
CA TYR A 268 -18.54 2.73 6.81
C TYR A 268 -17.67 3.25 5.67
N PHE A 269 -16.34 3.23 5.83
CA PHE A 269 -15.45 3.59 4.73
C PHE A 269 -15.63 2.63 3.55
N ALA A 270 -15.62 1.32 3.78
CA ALA A 270 -15.82 0.30 2.74
C ALA A 270 -17.19 0.43 2.05
N LEU A 271 -18.27 0.58 2.81
CA LEU A 271 -19.61 0.82 2.25
C LEU A 271 -19.67 2.12 1.43
N SER A 272 -18.99 3.18 1.87
CA SER A 272 -18.95 4.44 1.11
C SER A 272 -18.30 4.26 -0.27
N GLN A 273 -17.26 3.42 -0.38
CA GLN A 273 -16.61 3.12 -1.66
C GLN A 273 -17.54 2.34 -2.57
N ILE A 274 -18.21 1.31 -2.05
CA ILE A 274 -19.15 0.48 -2.83
C ILE A 274 -20.33 1.30 -3.36
N TYR A 275 -20.88 2.19 -2.54
CA TYR A 275 -22.03 3.00 -2.96
C TYR A 275 -21.65 4.18 -3.85
N ARG A 276 -20.36 4.51 -4.01
CA ARG A 276 -19.92 5.71 -4.74
C ARG A 276 -20.47 5.78 -6.16
N GLU A 277 -20.54 4.64 -6.84
CA GLU A 277 -21.02 4.54 -8.22
C GLU A 277 -22.50 4.15 -8.32
N LYS A 278 -23.03 3.45 -7.30
CA LYS A 278 -24.41 2.96 -7.27
C LYS A 278 -25.42 3.98 -6.74
N ALA A 279 -25.04 4.71 -5.69
CA ALA A 279 -25.94 5.46 -4.84
C ALA A 279 -25.17 6.57 -4.09
N VAL A 280 -24.94 7.69 -4.77
CA VAL A 280 -24.08 8.80 -4.28
C VAL A 280 -24.54 9.33 -2.92
N ASN A 281 -25.85 9.36 -2.65
CA ASN A 281 -26.38 9.87 -1.38
C ASN A 281 -26.01 8.93 -0.22
N GLU A 282 -26.09 7.63 -0.43
CA GLU A 282 -25.73 6.57 0.51
C GLU A 282 -24.22 6.57 0.77
N ALA A 283 -23.42 6.70 -0.29
CA ALA A 283 -21.98 6.87 -0.16
C ALA A 283 -21.62 8.09 0.71
N THR A 284 -22.27 9.22 0.44
CA THR A 284 -22.07 10.47 1.20
C THR A 284 -22.50 10.30 2.65
N LYS A 285 -23.60 9.58 2.91
CA LYS A 285 -24.07 9.27 4.27
C LYS A 285 -22.99 8.51 5.06
N TYR A 286 -22.41 7.45 4.48
CA TYR A 286 -21.38 6.67 5.16
C TYR A 286 -20.08 7.46 5.33
N LEU A 287 -19.67 8.23 4.32
CA LEU A 287 -18.49 9.07 4.41
C LEU A 287 -18.63 10.12 5.52
N ASN A 288 -19.80 10.75 5.65
CA ASN A 288 -20.08 11.68 6.75
C ASN A 288 -19.99 11.01 8.13
N LEU A 289 -20.28 9.71 8.26
CA LEU A 289 -20.09 8.99 9.51
C LEU A 289 -18.60 8.79 9.82
N VAL A 290 -17.79 8.47 8.81
CA VAL A 290 -16.32 8.39 8.93
C VAL A 290 -15.74 9.75 9.30
N ASP A 291 -16.13 10.82 8.60
CA ASP A 291 -15.64 12.18 8.85
C ASP A 291 -15.97 12.68 10.26
N LYS A 292 -17.12 12.27 10.82
CA LYS A 292 -17.44 12.53 12.23
C LYS A 292 -16.44 11.83 13.16
N MET A 293 -16.16 10.55 12.89
CA MET A 293 -15.25 9.75 13.70
C MET A 293 -13.79 10.26 13.65
N ASP A 294 -13.35 10.75 12.49
CA ASP A 294 -12.00 11.31 12.30
C ASP A 294 -11.94 12.83 12.62
N GLY A 295 -13.10 13.46 12.78
CA GLY A 295 -13.26 14.90 12.90
C GLY A 295 -12.53 15.53 14.08
N TYR A 296 -11.82 16.63 13.82
CA TYR A 296 -11.06 17.36 14.83
C TYR A 296 -11.93 17.81 16.00
N GLU A 297 -13.16 18.28 15.77
CA GLU A 297 -14.02 18.77 16.86
C GLU A 297 -14.51 17.65 17.79
N GLU A 298 -14.84 16.46 17.25
CA GLU A 298 -15.24 15.31 18.08
C GLU A 298 -14.04 14.74 18.85
N ASN A 299 -12.85 14.70 18.23
CA ASN A 299 -11.64 14.17 18.87
C ASN A 299 -10.94 15.18 19.79
N LYS A 300 -11.25 16.48 19.67
CA LYS A 300 -10.70 17.54 20.52
C LYS A 300 -11.07 17.32 21.98
N HIS A 301 -12.32 16.95 22.27
CA HIS A 301 -12.76 16.76 23.64
C HIS A 301 -12.01 15.60 24.32
N LEU A 302 -11.90 14.46 23.63
CA LEU A 302 -11.12 13.31 24.08
C LEU A 302 -9.64 13.70 24.32
N SER A 303 -9.05 14.42 23.37
CA SER A 303 -7.66 14.89 23.45
C SER A 303 -7.43 15.86 24.61
N GLU A 304 -8.35 16.80 24.84
CA GLU A 304 -8.29 17.77 25.95
C GLU A 304 -8.41 17.08 27.31
N GLN A 305 -9.30 16.08 27.45
CA GLN A 305 -9.42 15.31 28.67
C GLN A 305 -8.15 14.48 28.96
N MET A 306 -7.60 13.78 27.94
CA MET A 306 -6.35 13.03 28.09
C MET A 306 -5.17 13.93 28.46
N LEU A 307 -5.04 15.10 27.80
CA LEU A 307 -3.98 16.06 28.11
C LEU A 307 -4.13 16.66 29.51
N SER A 308 -5.35 17.00 29.93
CA SER A 308 -5.62 17.48 31.29
C SER A 308 -5.23 16.45 32.34
N TRP A 309 -5.53 15.17 32.10
CA TRP A 309 -5.11 14.09 32.99
C TRP A 309 -3.59 13.93 33.04
N LEU A 310 -2.92 13.84 31.88
CA LEU A 310 -1.46 13.71 31.80
C LEU A 310 -0.74 14.85 32.56
N ASN A 311 -1.22 16.08 32.41
CA ASN A 311 -0.66 17.24 33.11
C ASN A 311 -0.85 17.18 34.63
N SER A 312 -1.98 16.64 35.11
CA SER A 312 -2.27 16.52 36.54
C SER A 312 -1.48 15.41 37.27
N HIS A 313 -1.01 14.39 36.55
CA HIS A 313 -0.37 13.21 37.13
C HIS A 313 1.14 13.09 36.86
N PHE A 314 1.63 13.63 35.74
CA PHE A 314 3.03 13.48 35.35
C PHE A 314 3.86 14.77 35.45
N ASN A 315 3.26 15.93 35.82
CA ASN A 315 3.94 17.23 35.97
C ASN A 315 5.02 17.45 34.89
N PHE A 316 4.60 17.63 33.64
CA PHE A 316 5.48 18.07 32.56
C PHE A 316 5.70 19.58 32.58
#